data_AF-A0A5B6Z7X7-F1
#
_entry.id   AF-A0A5B6Z7X7-F1
#
_cell.length_a   1.000
_cell.length_b   1.000
_cell.length_c   1.000
_cell.angle_alpha   90.00
_cell.angle_beta   90.00
_cell.angle_gamma   90.00
#
_symmetry.space_group_name_H-M   'P 1'
#
loop_
_entity.id
_entity.type
_entity.pdbx_description
1 polymer ?
#
loop_
_entity_poly.entity_id
_entity_poly.type
_entity_poly.pdbx_seq_one_letter_code
_entity_poly.pdbx_strand_id
1 'polypeptide(L)'
;MVRSIKNPKKAKRKNKGSKKVEGSSSSNSIPSVPVKVWQPGVDKLEEGEELQCDPSAYNSLHAFHIGWPCLSFDVLHDSLGLVRTEFPHTVYCVAGTQAEKASWNSIGIFKISNISGKRCKLVPTKSAANDSDEDSDSSDSDEDDEEEDGGSGTPVLQLRKVFHEGCVNRIRAMTQNPHICASWADTGHVQVWDFSSHLNALAESETEISRGASTVSNQDPLVKFGGHKDEGYAIDW
;
A
#
# COMPACT_ATOMS: atom_id res chain seq x y z
N MET A 1 -1.18 11.12 -10.67
CA MET A 1 -0.62 12.38 -10.12
C MET A 1 -1.23 13.55 -10.88
N VAL A 2 -1.60 14.61 -10.17
CA VAL A 2 -2.18 15.83 -10.74
C VAL A 2 -1.08 16.87 -10.91
N ARG A 3 -1.22 17.74 -11.90
CA ARG A 3 -0.37 18.93 -12.06
C ARG A 3 -0.82 20.06 -11.13
N SER A 4 0.11 20.68 -10.42
CA SER A 4 -0.16 21.89 -9.63
C SER A 4 0.92 22.95 -9.84
N ILE A 5 0.52 24.22 -9.82
CA ILE A 5 1.42 25.37 -10.01
C ILE A 5 1.85 25.92 -8.65
N LYS A 6 3.17 26.04 -8.44
CA LYS A 6 3.81 26.46 -7.18
C LYS A 6 3.40 27.84 -6.65
N ASN A 7 2.76 28.69 -7.46
CA ASN A 7 2.27 30.02 -7.06
C ASN A 7 1.23 30.62 -8.05
N PRO A 8 -0.08 30.52 -7.78
CA PRO A 8 -1.12 31.08 -8.66
C PRO A 8 -1.03 32.62 -8.82
N LYS A 9 -0.34 33.31 -7.90
CA LYS A 9 -0.15 34.79 -7.94
C LYS A 9 0.87 35.26 -8.99
N LYS A 10 1.80 34.40 -9.45
CA LYS A 10 2.81 34.79 -10.46
C LYS A 10 2.29 34.63 -11.90
N ALA A 11 1.36 33.71 -12.15
CA ALA A 11 0.75 33.52 -13.47
C ALA A 11 -0.08 34.74 -13.95
N LYS A 12 -0.68 35.49 -13.01
CA LYS A 12 -1.46 36.71 -13.33
C LYS A 12 -0.62 37.91 -13.81
N ARG A 13 0.72 37.89 -13.70
CA ARG A 13 1.57 39.07 -14.05
C ARG A 13 1.97 39.15 -15.53
N LYS A 14 1.72 38.13 -16.35
CA LYS A 14 2.12 38.15 -17.78
C LYS A 14 1.05 38.67 -18.75
N ASN A 15 -0.17 38.96 -18.31
CA ASN A 15 -1.22 39.50 -19.18
C ASN A 15 -1.83 40.77 -18.58
N LYS A 16 -1.21 41.93 -18.84
CA LYS A 16 -1.86 43.22 -18.60
C LYS A 16 -1.47 44.24 -19.68
N GLY A 17 -2.04 44.03 -20.87
CA GLY A 17 -2.32 45.12 -21.80
C GLY A 17 -3.46 45.98 -21.25
N SER A 18 -3.32 47.29 -21.42
CA SER A 18 -4.11 48.38 -20.85
C SER A 18 -5.58 48.43 -21.29
N LYS A 19 -6.50 48.57 -20.32
CA LYS A 19 -7.65 49.51 -20.37
C LYS A 19 -8.36 49.61 -19.01
N LYS A 20 -8.58 50.87 -18.58
CA LYS A 20 -9.36 51.32 -17.40
C LYS A 20 -10.85 51.31 -17.76
N VAL A 21 -11.72 50.73 -16.93
CA VAL A 21 -13.09 51.23 -16.58
C VAL A 21 -13.48 50.65 -15.19
N GLU A 22 -14.25 51.44 -14.44
CA GLU A 22 -14.65 51.33 -13.04
C GLU A 22 -15.67 50.21 -12.70
N GLY A 23 -15.71 49.85 -11.42
CA GLY A 23 -16.93 49.47 -10.68
C GLY A 23 -17.49 48.05 -10.87
N SER A 24 -17.28 47.17 -9.87
CA SER A 24 -18.32 46.37 -9.20
C SER A 24 -17.69 45.18 -8.44
N SER A 25 -18.21 44.93 -7.24
CA SER A 25 -17.88 43.79 -6.37
C SER A 25 -17.90 42.47 -7.13
N SER A 26 -16.80 41.70 -7.06
CA SER A 26 -16.82 40.29 -7.45
C SER A 26 -16.08 39.45 -6.42
N SER A 27 -16.80 38.45 -5.92
CA SER A 27 -16.34 37.34 -5.10
C SER A 27 -15.06 36.73 -5.70
N ASN A 28 -14.05 36.52 -4.87
CA ASN A 28 -12.88 35.72 -5.21
C ASN A 28 -13.29 34.24 -5.28
N SER A 29 -14.02 33.85 -6.32
CA SER A 29 -14.05 32.45 -6.75
C SER A 29 -12.74 32.19 -7.51
N ILE A 30 -11.87 31.40 -6.89
CA ILE A 30 -10.70 30.85 -7.58
C ILE A 30 -11.27 29.95 -8.69
N PRO A 31 -10.92 30.16 -9.97
CA PRO A 31 -11.38 29.28 -11.02
C PRO A 31 -10.85 27.88 -10.74
N SER A 32 -11.75 26.91 -10.57
CA SER A 32 -11.40 25.50 -10.48
C SER A 32 -10.89 25.06 -11.84
N VAL A 33 -9.57 25.10 -12.02
CA VAL A 33 -8.93 24.54 -13.21
C VAL A 33 -9.20 23.03 -13.18
N PRO A 34 -9.73 22.43 -14.26
CA PRO A 34 -9.99 20.99 -14.28
C PRO A 34 -8.69 20.24 -14.00
N VAL A 35 -8.76 19.35 -13.00
CA VAL A 35 -7.68 18.48 -12.54
C VAL A 35 -7.32 17.53 -13.69
N LYS A 36 -6.23 17.81 -14.40
CA LYS A 36 -5.73 16.94 -15.47
C LYS A 36 -4.72 15.94 -14.88
N VAL A 37 -5.03 14.65 -15.01
CA VAL A 37 -4.10 13.56 -14.66
C VAL A 37 -2.90 13.61 -15.59
N TRP A 38 -1.69 13.64 -15.02
CA TRP A 38 -0.45 13.65 -15.79
C TRP A 38 -0.10 12.25 -16.31
N GLN A 39 0.25 12.17 -17.60
CA GLN A 39 0.62 10.93 -18.27
C GLN A 39 2.12 10.90 -18.63
N PRO A 40 2.91 9.95 -18.08
CA PRO A 40 4.32 9.81 -18.44
C PRO A 40 4.51 9.63 -19.95
N GLY A 41 5.45 10.36 -20.55
CA GLY A 41 5.80 10.26 -21.97
C GLY A 41 4.85 10.99 -22.94
N VAL A 42 3.64 11.33 -22.51
CA VAL A 42 2.68 12.13 -23.29
C VAL A 42 2.76 13.60 -22.88
N ASP A 43 2.78 13.84 -21.58
CA ASP A 43 2.67 15.15 -20.98
C ASP A 43 4.06 15.70 -20.58
N LYS A 44 4.46 16.84 -21.15
CA LYS A 44 5.65 17.57 -20.68
C LYS A 44 5.33 18.37 -19.43
N LEU A 45 6.23 18.29 -18.45
CA LEU A 45 6.20 19.11 -17.24
C LEU A 45 6.86 20.46 -17.56
N GLU A 46 6.16 21.56 -17.37
CA GLU A 46 6.72 22.88 -17.61
C GLU A 46 7.62 23.36 -16.45
N GLU A 47 8.46 24.35 -16.70
CA GLU A 47 9.38 24.90 -15.70
C GLU A 47 8.60 25.50 -14.51
N GLY A 48 8.69 24.85 -13.35
CA GLY A 48 7.99 25.24 -12.13
C GLY A 48 6.66 24.51 -11.87
N GLU A 49 6.29 23.55 -12.71
CA GLU A 49 5.24 22.56 -12.41
C GLU A 49 5.81 21.41 -11.56
N GLU A 50 5.05 20.95 -10.57
CA GLU A 50 5.38 19.76 -9.77
C GLU A 50 4.20 18.78 -9.82
N LEU A 51 4.51 17.49 -9.87
CA LEU A 51 3.52 16.42 -9.80
C LEU A 51 3.10 16.24 -8.34
N GLN A 52 1.80 16.36 -8.07
CA GLN A 52 1.23 16.08 -6.76
C GLN A 52 0.57 14.70 -6.78
N CYS A 53 0.78 13.94 -5.70
CA CYS A 53 0.04 12.72 -5.48
C CYS A 53 -1.45 13.08 -5.34
N ASP A 54 -2.31 12.31 -6.01
CA ASP A 54 -3.75 12.43 -5.88
C ASP A 54 -4.23 11.37 -4.89
N PRO A 55 -4.60 11.71 -3.65
CA PRO A 55 -5.08 10.73 -2.69
C PRO A 55 -6.40 10.09 -3.14
N SER A 56 -7.19 10.77 -3.97
CA SER A 56 -8.47 10.26 -4.46
C SER A 56 -8.33 9.09 -5.45
N ALA A 57 -7.13 8.88 -5.98
CA ALA A 57 -6.82 7.76 -6.88
C ALA A 57 -6.74 6.40 -6.17
N TYR A 58 -6.72 6.37 -4.84
CA TYR A 58 -6.61 5.15 -4.05
C TYR A 58 -7.82 4.99 -3.14
N ASN A 59 -8.32 3.76 -3.04
CA ASN A 59 -9.36 3.43 -2.06
C ASN A 59 -8.78 3.33 -0.64
N SER A 60 -7.53 2.87 -0.53
CA SER A 60 -6.78 2.79 0.72
C SER A 60 -5.30 3.04 0.41
N LEU A 61 -4.68 3.98 1.12
CA LEU A 61 -3.27 4.31 0.99
C LEU A 61 -2.70 4.57 2.38
N HIS A 62 -1.81 3.67 2.82
CA HIS A 62 -1.16 3.76 4.11
C HIS A 62 0.34 3.59 3.96
N ALA A 63 1.11 4.37 4.73
CA ALA A 63 2.56 4.34 4.71
C ALA A 63 3.08 3.84 6.07
N PHE A 64 4.05 2.92 6.01
CA PHE A 64 4.68 2.36 7.19
C PHE A 64 6.20 2.30 7.00
N HIS A 65 6.93 2.27 8.11
CA HIS A 65 8.38 2.17 8.10
C HIS A 65 8.83 0.98 8.94
N ILE A 66 9.60 0.08 8.34
CA ILE A 66 10.04 -1.19 8.95
C ILE A 66 11.56 -1.24 9.25
N GLY A 67 12.25 -0.11 8.99
CA GLY A 67 13.69 0.06 9.17
C GLY A 67 14.43 -0.06 7.85
N TRP A 68 15.09 -1.19 7.63
CA TRP A 68 15.87 -1.42 6.41
C TRP A 68 14.98 -1.61 5.17
N PRO A 69 15.46 -1.20 3.98
CA PRO A 69 14.76 -1.48 2.74
C PRO A 69 14.62 -2.99 2.54
N CYS A 70 13.56 -3.39 1.86
CA CYS A 70 13.30 -4.79 1.54
C CYS A 70 13.28 -4.97 0.03
N LEU A 71 14.07 -5.91 -0.48
CA LEU A 71 14.11 -6.24 -1.92
C LEU A 71 12.88 -7.03 -2.35
N SER A 72 12.28 -7.76 -1.41
CA SER A 72 11.11 -8.59 -1.66
C SER A 72 10.20 -8.61 -0.43
N PHE A 73 8.92 -8.77 -0.70
CA PHE A 73 7.90 -9.07 0.28
C PHE A 73 6.87 -10.00 -0.36
N ASP A 74 6.13 -10.71 0.50
CA ASP A 74 5.03 -11.56 0.08
C ASP A 74 3.86 -11.40 1.05
N VAL A 75 2.63 -11.54 0.54
CA VAL A 75 1.41 -11.46 1.35
C VAL A 75 1.04 -12.88 1.78
N LEU A 76 0.89 -13.09 3.07
CA LEU A 76 0.47 -14.38 3.60
C LEU A 76 -1.05 -14.53 3.46
N HIS A 77 -1.47 -15.71 3.03
CA HIS A 77 -2.89 -16.08 3.07
C HIS A 77 -3.35 -16.16 4.54
N ASP A 78 -4.41 -15.42 4.84
CA ASP A 78 -5.09 -15.46 6.14
C ASP A 78 -6.39 -16.28 6.06
N SER A 79 -7.02 -16.48 7.22
CA SER A 79 -8.31 -17.16 7.37
C SER A 79 -9.43 -16.21 7.82
N LEU A 80 -9.33 -14.90 7.52
CA LEU A 80 -10.28 -13.86 7.95
C LEU A 80 -11.50 -13.70 7.03
N GLY A 81 -11.66 -14.62 6.07
CA GLY A 81 -12.77 -14.64 5.12
C GLY A 81 -12.33 -14.38 3.68
N LEU A 82 -13.09 -14.94 2.74
CA LEU A 82 -12.88 -14.75 1.31
C LEU A 82 -13.56 -13.46 0.84
N VAL A 83 -12.96 -12.78 -0.14
CA VAL A 83 -13.55 -11.61 -0.82
C VAL A 83 -14.00 -10.52 0.18
N ARG A 84 -13.09 -10.10 1.06
CA ARG A 84 -13.35 -9.01 1.99
C ARG A 84 -13.46 -7.69 1.22
N THR A 85 -14.65 -7.07 1.23
CA THR A 85 -14.93 -5.79 0.55
C THR A 85 -15.12 -4.61 1.50
N GLU A 86 -15.33 -4.92 2.78
CA GLU A 86 -15.62 -3.94 3.82
C GLU A 86 -14.41 -3.75 4.74
N PHE A 87 -14.18 -2.50 5.10
CA PHE A 87 -13.15 -2.10 6.05
C PHE A 87 -13.65 -2.26 7.49
N PRO A 88 -12.77 -2.46 8.48
CA PRO A 88 -11.31 -2.46 8.37
C PRO A 88 -10.73 -3.78 7.83
N HIS A 89 -9.65 -3.68 7.05
CA HIS A 89 -8.89 -4.85 6.62
C HIS A 89 -7.73 -5.16 7.56
N THR A 90 -7.32 -6.43 7.53
CA THR A 90 -6.09 -6.92 8.16
C THR A 90 -5.31 -7.72 7.14
N VAL A 91 -4.00 -7.49 7.07
CA VAL A 91 -3.08 -8.15 6.14
C VAL A 91 -1.87 -8.67 6.92
N TYR A 92 -1.43 -9.88 6.58
CA TYR A 92 -0.18 -10.45 7.06
C TYR A 92 0.83 -10.45 5.91
N CYS A 93 2.04 -9.98 6.19
CA CYS A 93 3.11 -9.92 5.20
C CYS A 93 4.41 -10.49 5.77
N VAL A 94 5.28 -10.95 4.87
CA VAL A 94 6.67 -11.27 5.17
C VAL A 94 7.56 -10.48 4.23
N ALA A 95 8.70 -9.97 4.70
CA ALA A 95 9.66 -9.27 3.86
C ALA A 95 11.09 -9.54 4.30
N GLY A 96 11.99 -9.54 3.32
CA GLY A 96 13.42 -9.73 3.53
C GLY A 96 14.18 -8.41 3.41
N THR A 97 14.99 -8.07 4.41
CA THR A 97 15.75 -6.81 4.39
C THR A 97 17.02 -6.89 3.54
N GLN A 98 17.48 -5.72 3.11
CA GLN A 98 18.81 -5.46 2.57
C GLN A 98 19.48 -4.36 3.40
N ALA A 99 20.27 -4.77 4.39
CA ALA A 99 21.06 -3.89 5.24
C ALA A 99 22.48 -3.74 4.72
N GLU A 100 23.18 -2.71 5.19
CA GLU A 100 24.58 -2.44 4.83
C GLU A 100 25.53 -3.58 5.27
N LYS A 101 25.23 -4.22 6.40
CA LYS A 101 26.01 -5.33 6.95
C LYS A 101 25.21 -6.62 6.89
N ALA A 102 25.87 -7.71 6.50
CA ALA A 102 25.27 -9.03 6.44
C ALA A 102 24.60 -9.45 7.76
N SER A 103 25.16 -9.07 8.91
CA SER A 103 24.65 -9.40 10.25
C SER A 103 23.49 -8.51 10.74
N TRP A 104 23.10 -7.51 9.96
CA TRP A 104 21.96 -6.65 10.29
C TRP A 104 20.70 -7.00 9.51
N ASN A 105 20.79 -8.01 8.65
CA ASN A 105 19.66 -8.50 7.90
C ASN A 105 18.72 -9.33 8.78
N SER A 106 17.44 -9.22 8.44
CA SER A 106 16.37 -9.93 9.12
C SER A 106 15.22 -10.21 8.15
N ILE A 107 14.48 -11.26 8.42
CA ILE A 107 13.15 -11.46 7.87
C ILE A 107 12.15 -10.79 8.81
N GLY A 108 11.38 -9.84 8.29
CA GLY A 108 10.27 -9.22 8.98
C GLY A 108 8.97 -9.97 8.72
N ILE A 109 8.27 -10.36 9.79
CA ILE A 109 6.90 -10.88 9.76
C ILE A 109 6.01 -9.79 10.35
N PHE A 110 5.02 -9.35 9.59
CA PHE A 110 4.18 -8.21 9.96
C PHE A 110 2.70 -8.56 9.92
N LYS A 111 1.95 -7.97 10.84
CA LYS A 111 0.50 -7.86 10.79
C LYS A 111 0.16 -6.38 10.72
N ILE A 112 -0.61 -6.00 9.70
CA ILE A 112 -1.17 -4.66 9.56
C ILE A 112 -2.66 -4.81 9.77
N SER A 113 -3.18 -4.28 10.87
CA SER A 113 -4.60 -4.32 11.22
C SER A 113 -5.20 -2.92 11.17
N ASN A 114 -6.53 -2.85 11.23
CA ASN A 114 -7.28 -1.60 11.22
C ASN A 114 -6.99 -0.73 9.97
N ILE A 115 -6.76 -1.39 8.83
CA ILE A 115 -6.56 -0.71 7.55
C ILE A 115 -7.90 -0.11 7.16
N SER A 116 -7.99 1.22 7.06
CA SER A 116 -9.19 1.96 6.65
C SER A 116 -9.15 2.30 5.15
N GLY A 117 -10.32 2.63 4.59
CA GLY A 117 -10.43 3.02 3.20
C GLY A 117 -11.87 3.23 2.73
N LYS A 118 -12.01 3.58 1.45
CA LYS A 118 -13.30 3.80 0.78
C LYS A 118 -13.87 2.47 0.27
N ARG A 119 -15.15 2.21 0.55
CA ARG A 119 -15.85 0.99 0.16
C ARG A 119 -15.68 0.67 -1.33
N CYS A 120 -15.30 -0.57 -1.64
CA CYS A 120 -15.23 -1.07 -3.02
C CYS A 120 -16.61 -1.56 -3.48
N LYS A 121 -17.19 -0.94 -4.52
CA LYS A 121 -18.28 -1.57 -5.27
C LYS A 121 -17.67 -2.58 -6.24
N LEU A 122 -18.00 -3.87 -6.08
CA LEU A 122 -17.44 -4.98 -6.88
C LEU A 122 -17.82 -4.93 -8.37
N VAL A 123 -18.86 -4.18 -8.73
CA VAL A 123 -19.34 -4.03 -10.11
C VAL A 123 -19.67 -2.56 -10.35
N PRO A 124 -19.17 -1.94 -11.45
CA PRO A 124 -19.71 -0.66 -11.90
C PRO A 124 -21.17 -0.91 -12.31
N THR A 125 -22.12 -0.37 -11.55
CA THR A 125 -23.51 -0.32 -11.98
C THR A 125 -23.55 0.46 -13.28
N LYS A 126 -23.93 -0.18 -14.39
CA LYS A 126 -24.14 0.49 -15.67
C LYS A 126 -25.22 1.56 -15.45
N SER A 127 -24.82 2.82 -15.36
CA SER A 127 -25.78 3.93 -15.38
C SER A 127 -26.32 4.10 -16.80
N ALA A 128 -27.62 3.82 -16.92
CA ALA A 128 -28.60 4.38 -17.83
C ALA A 128 -28.11 5.02 -19.15
N ALA A 129 -28.31 4.29 -20.25
CA ALA A 129 -28.68 4.86 -21.54
C ALA A 129 -29.52 3.82 -22.32
N ASN A 130 -30.85 4.03 -22.39
CA ASN A 130 -31.90 3.45 -23.25
C ASN A 130 -31.79 1.93 -23.60
N ASP A 131 -32.78 1.06 -23.37
CA ASP A 131 -34.19 1.14 -23.76
C ASP A 131 -34.95 -0.07 -23.15
N SER A 132 -36.26 0.08 -22.99
CA SER A 132 -37.33 -0.87 -22.60
C SER A 132 -37.04 -2.37 -22.39
N ASP A 133 -37.39 -2.92 -21.22
CA ASP A 133 -38.49 -3.88 -21.03
C ASP A 133 -38.51 -4.50 -19.61
N GLU A 134 -39.70 -4.95 -19.20
CA GLU A 134 -40.22 -5.17 -17.84
C GLU A 134 -39.60 -6.35 -17.03
N ASP A 135 -39.86 -6.29 -15.72
CA ASP A 135 -39.75 -7.33 -14.68
C ASP A 135 -38.37 -7.73 -14.12
N SER A 136 -38.00 -7.11 -12.99
CA SER A 136 -37.49 -7.84 -11.82
C SER A 136 -37.54 -6.96 -10.57
N ASP A 137 -38.40 -7.33 -9.61
CA ASP A 137 -38.46 -6.80 -8.24
C ASP A 137 -37.11 -6.98 -7.52
N SER A 138 -36.27 -5.96 -7.52
CA SER A 138 -35.18 -5.82 -6.54
C SER A 138 -35.41 -4.53 -5.78
N SER A 139 -36.11 -4.65 -4.65
CA SER A 139 -36.14 -3.66 -3.58
C SER A 139 -34.73 -3.55 -2.99
N ASP A 140 -33.84 -2.81 -3.65
CA ASP A 140 -32.64 -2.30 -3.00
C ASP A 140 -33.00 -0.88 -2.56
N SER A 141 -33.35 -0.75 -1.28
CA SER A 141 -33.58 0.55 -0.66
C SER A 141 -32.34 1.39 -0.88
N ASP A 142 -32.50 2.48 -1.65
CA ASP A 142 -31.56 3.59 -1.71
C ASP A 142 -31.43 4.20 -0.31
N GLU A 143 -30.58 3.61 0.51
CA GLU A 143 -29.95 4.31 1.61
C GLU A 143 -28.83 5.16 0.99
N ASP A 144 -29.22 6.39 0.62
CA ASP A 144 -28.37 7.58 0.67
C ASP A 144 -27.82 7.68 2.12
N ASP A 145 -26.88 6.81 2.47
CA ASP A 145 -26.18 6.87 3.74
C ASP A 145 -24.76 7.33 3.48
N GLU A 146 -24.64 8.64 3.66
CA GLU A 146 -23.56 9.43 4.22
C GLU A 146 -22.12 9.05 3.87
N GLU A 147 -21.27 10.08 3.84
CA GLU A 147 -19.84 9.89 4.00
C GLU A 147 -19.56 9.31 5.41
N GLU A 148 -19.95 8.06 5.67
CA GLU A 148 -19.43 7.28 6.78
C GLU A 148 -17.95 7.05 6.46
N ASP A 149 -17.16 7.97 7.01
CA ASP A 149 -15.76 7.85 7.39
C ASP A 149 -15.44 6.38 7.69
N GLY A 150 -15.02 5.65 6.66
CA GLY A 150 -14.79 4.21 6.66
C GLY A 150 -13.68 3.86 7.63
N GLY A 151 -14.05 3.73 8.91
CA GLY A 151 -13.17 3.54 10.04
C GLY A 151 -12.15 4.66 10.21
N SER A 152 -12.36 5.57 11.17
CA SER A 152 -11.36 6.56 11.65
C SER A 152 -10.12 5.92 12.32
N GLY A 153 -9.90 4.63 12.07
CA GLY A 153 -8.79 3.85 12.57
C GLY A 153 -7.49 4.20 11.87
N THR A 154 -6.50 4.67 12.63
CA THR A 154 -5.10 4.64 12.17
C THR A 154 -4.67 3.18 12.05
N PRO A 155 -4.11 2.75 10.90
CA PRO A 155 -3.65 1.38 10.76
C PRO A 155 -2.54 1.07 11.77
N VAL A 156 -2.55 -0.15 12.29
CA VAL A 156 -1.59 -0.59 13.30
C VAL A 156 -0.65 -1.61 12.66
N LEU A 157 0.64 -1.28 12.63
CA LEU A 157 1.70 -2.20 12.22
C LEU A 157 2.29 -2.89 13.45
N GLN A 158 2.22 -4.22 13.46
CA GLN A 158 2.92 -5.08 14.41
C GLN A 158 3.98 -5.86 13.65
N LEU A 159 5.21 -5.92 14.19
CA LEU A 159 6.38 -6.44 13.50
C LEU A 159 7.21 -7.37 14.39
N ARG A 160 7.55 -8.54 13.88
CA ARG A 160 8.52 -9.47 14.46
C ARG A 160 9.68 -9.68 13.49
N LYS A 161 10.91 -9.63 13.99
CA LYS A 161 12.12 -9.77 13.17
C LYS A 161 12.85 -11.05 13.52
N VAL A 162 13.20 -11.84 12.52
CA VAL A 162 14.05 -13.04 12.65
C VAL A 162 15.39 -12.73 11.98
N PHE A 163 16.50 -13.00 12.67
CA PHE A 163 17.83 -12.80 12.11
C PHE A 163 18.02 -13.60 10.81
N HIS A 164 18.67 -12.97 9.83
CA HIS A 164 19.03 -13.61 8.57
C HIS A 164 20.49 -13.31 8.23
N GLU A 165 21.25 -14.34 7.87
CA GLU A 165 22.63 -14.19 7.42
C GLU A 165 22.64 -13.72 5.96
N GLY A 166 23.10 -12.49 5.72
CA GLY A 166 23.15 -11.91 4.37
C GLY A 166 21.82 -11.29 3.93
N CYS A 167 21.85 -10.55 2.81
CA CYS A 167 20.70 -9.85 2.27
C CYS A 167 19.67 -10.84 1.73
N VAL A 168 18.39 -10.58 1.96
CA VAL A 168 17.31 -11.44 1.48
C VAL A 168 16.81 -10.93 0.13
N ASN A 169 17.34 -11.48 -0.95
CA ASN A 169 17.02 -11.08 -2.31
C ASN A 169 15.59 -11.44 -2.70
N ARG A 170 15.12 -12.63 -2.29
CA ARG A 170 13.73 -13.04 -2.45
C ARG A 170 13.20 -13.79 -1.24
N ILE A 171 11.94 -13.54 -0.89
CA ILE A 171 11.17 -14.33 0.05
C ILE A 171 9.80 -14.69 -0.54
N ARG A 172 9.33 -15.91 -0.30
CA ARG A 172 8.00 -16.40 -0.72
C ARG A 172 7.34 -17.23 0.37
N ALA A 173 6.05 -17.02 0.59
CA ALA A 173 5.23 -17.82 1.50
C ALA A 173 4.56 -18.97 0.73
N MET A 174 4.51 -20.16 1.34
CA MET A 174 3.88 -21.33 0.73
C MET A 174 2.36 -21.13 0.68
N THR A 175 1.74 -21.36 -0.46
CA THR A 175 0.30 -21.12 -0.64
C THR A 175 -0.56 -22.06 0.22
N GLN A 176 -0.16 -23.32 0.37
CA GLN A 176 -0.88 -24.31 1.18
C GLN A 176 -0.65 -24.14 2.68
N ASN A 177 0.53 -23.68 3.08
CA ASN A 177 0.92 -23.47 4.48
C ASN A 177 1.64 -22.12 4.63
N PRO A 178 0.90 -21.00 4.76
CA PRO A 178 1.49 -19.65 4.70
C PRO A 178 2.53 -19.33 5.78
N HIS A 179 2.54 -20.09 6.88
CA HIS A 179 3.57 -20.00 7.92
C HIS A 179 4.94 -20.53 7.47
N ILE A 180 4.99 -21.33 6.41
CA ILE A 180 6.23 -21.81 5.80
C ILE A 180 6.66 -20.82 4.72
N CYS A 181 7.87 -20.28 4.87
CA CYS A 181 8.43 -19.30 3.94
C CYS A 181 9.81 -19.76 3.45
N ALA A 182 10.13 -19.48 2.19
CA ALA A 182 11.45 -19.74 1.63
C ALA A 182 12.14 -18.42 1.29
N SER A 183 13.43 -18.29 1.65
CA SER A 183 14.29 -17.16 1.31
C SER A 183 15.43 -17.59 0.40
N TRP A 184 15.84 -16.72 -0.51
CA TRP A 184 17.12 -16.81 -1.22
C TRP A 184 17.93 -15.56 -0.92
N ALA A 185 19.15 -15.76 -0.44
CA ALA A 185 20.06 -14.69 -0.05
C ALA A 185 21.22 -14.46 -1.03
N ASP A 186 21.86 -13.30 -0.87
CA ASP A 186 23.12 -12.94 -1.53
C ASP A 186 24.26 -13.94 -1.29
N THR A 187 24.20 -14.68 -0.17
CA THR A 187 25.14 -15.77 0.15
C THR A 187 24.98 -17.02 -0.73
N GLY A 188 23.99 -17.05 -1.63
CA GLY A 188 23.68 -18.21 -2.47
C GLY A 188 22.87 -19.30 -1.76
N HIS A 189 22.56 -19.14 -0.47
CA HIS A 189 21.75 -20.10 0.26
C HIS A 189 20.25 -19.91 0.01
N VAL A 190 19.56 -21.03 -0.19
CA VAL A 190 18.10 -21.11 -0.13
C VAL A 190 17.72 -21.70 1.22
N GLN A 191 16.90 -20.99 1.98
CA GLN A 191 16.50 -21.39 3.34
C GLN A 191 14.98 -21.49 3.45
N VAL A 192 14.50 -22.52 4.14
CA VAL A 192 13.07 -22.69 4.46
C VAL A 192 12.86 -22.43 5.95
N TRP A 193 11.83 -21.68 6.28
CA TRP A 193 11.54 -21.17 7.62
C TRP A 193 10.12 -21.53 8.03
N ASP A 194 9.93 -21.77 9.33
CA ASP A 194 8.61 -21.89 9.94
C ASP A 194 8.37 -20.69 10.85
N PHE A 195 7.42 -19.84 10.48
CA PHE A 195 7.04 -18.65 11.23
C PHE A 195 5.73 -18.80 12.02
N SER A 196 5.25 -20.02 12.25
CA SER A 196 4.00 -20.29 12.96
C SER A 196 3.93 -19.60 14.33
N SER A 197 5.01 -19.71 15.12
CA SER A 197 5.09 -19.08 16.45
C SER A 197 4.99 -17.55 16.39
N HIS A 198 5.62 -16.94 15.40
CA HIS A 198 5.60 -15.51 15.18
C HIS A 198 4.24 -15.01 14.71
N LEU A 199 3.59 -15.74 13.81
CA LEU A 199 2.26 -15.42 13.30
C LEU A 199 1.19 -15.57 14.39
N ASN A 200 1.25 -16.64 15.19
CA ASN A 200 0.33 -16.82 16.32
C ASN A 200 0.48 -15.68 17.34
N ALA A 201 1.71 -15.30 17.68
CA ALA A 201 1.95 -14.16 18.57
C ALA A 201 1.43 -12.82 17.99
N LEU A 202 1.52 -12.64 16.66
CA LEU A 202 0.93 -11.47 15.99
C LEU A 202 -0.61 -11.54 15.97
N ALA A 203 -1.20 -12.72 15.82
CA ALA A 203 -2.64 -12.90 15.85
C ALA A 203 -3.21 -12.57 17.24
N GLU A 204 -2.60 -13.09 18.31
CA GLU A 204 -3.02 -12.93 19.71
C GLU A 204 -2.76 -11.54 20.29
N SER A 205 -1.78 -10.81 19.76
CA SER A 205 -1.48 -9.46 20.25
C SER A 205 -2.55 -8.46 19.80
N GLU A 206 -3.53 -8.22 20.66
CA GLU A 206 -4.45 -7.10 20.54
C GLU A 206 -3.73 -5.82 20.95
N THR A 207 -3.27 -5.04 19.98
CA THR A 207 -2.87 -3.63 20.16
C THR A 207 -1.69 -3.34 21.10
N GLU A 208 -0.73 -4.24 21.26
CA GLU A 208 0.60 -3.80 21.68
C GLU A 208 1.25 -3.03 20.52
N ILE A 209 1.03 -1.71 20.54
CA ILE A 209 1.76 -0.74 19.72
C ILE A 209 3.23 -0.88 20.11
N SER A 210 3.94 -1.76 19.41
CA SER A 210 5.38 -1.93 19.56
C SER A 210 6.08 -0.74 18.91
N ARG A 211 6.01 0.40 19.59
CA ARG A 211 6.74 1.66 19.31
C ARG A 211 8.23 1.58 19.69
N GLY A 212 8.77 0.37 19.83
CA GLY A 212 10.15 0.14 20.25
C GLY A 212 10.68 -1.12 19.60
N ALA A 213 11.93 -1.03 19.13
CA ALA A 213 12.67 -2.06 18.39
C ALA A 213 12.20 -3.49 18.69
N SER A 214 11.44 -4.08 17.77
CA SER A 214 11.16 -5.51 17.79
C SER A 214 12.49 -6.24 17.92
N THR A 215 12.68 -6.93 19.04
CA THR A 215 13.90 -7.68 19.30
C THR A 215 14.06 -8.70 18.18
N VAL A 216 15.24 -8.68 17.55
CA VAL A 216 15.54 -9.64 16.49
C VAL A 216 15.71 -11.00 17.15
N SER A 217 14.79 -11.92 16.89
CA SER A 217 14.90 -13.29 17.38
C SER A 217 15.90 -14.06 16.53
N ASN A 218 16.73 -14.86 17.20
CA ASN A 218 17.54 -15.86 16.54
C ASN A 218 16.72 -17.15 16.44
N GLN A 219 16.44 -17.56 15.22
CA GLN A 219 15.78 -18.83 14.89
C GLN A 219 16.57 -19.46 13.76
N ASP A 220 16.78 -20.77 13.81
CA ASP A 220 17.39 -21.50 12.72
C ASP A 220 16.36 -21.86 11.63
N PRO A 221 16.75 -21.87 10.35
CA PRO A 221 15.88 -22.35 9.28
C PRO A 221 15.61 -23.86 9.44
N LEU A 222 14.44 -24.32 8.98
CA LEU A 222 14.12 -25.73 8.86
C LEU A 222 15.10 -26.46 7.92
N VAL A 223 15.45 -25.80 6.82
CA VAL A 223 16.36 -26.32 5.79
C VAL A 223 17.25 -25.20 5.31
N LYS A 224 18.55 -25.46 5.16
CA LYS A 224 19.52 -24.57 4.50
C LYS A 224 20.17 -25.33 3.34
N PHE A 225 19.84 -24.95 2.12
CA PHE A 225 20.41 -25.50 0.89
C PHE A 225 21.52 -24.56 0.38
N GLY A 226 22.75 -25.06 0.30
CA GLY A 226 23.93 -24.33 -0.18
C GLY A 226 24.48 -24.83 -1.51
N GLY A 227 23.61 -25.37 -2.39
CA GLY A 227 24.06 -25.93 -3.67
C GLY A 227 24.31 -24.89 -4.77
N HIS A 228 23.85 -23.65 -4.59
CA HIS A 228 24.09 -22.57 -5.55
C HIS A 228 25.43 -21.89 -5.27
N LYS A 229 26.15 -21.53 -6.34
CA LYS A 229 27.45 -20.83 -6.24
C LYS A 229 27.31 -19.32 -6.14
N ASP A 230 26.22 -18.81 -6.71
CA ASP A 230 25.94 -17.39 -6.86
C ASP A 230 24.59 -17.05 -6.21
N GLU A 231 24.35 -15.76 -6.00
CA GLU A 231 23.06 -15.26 -5.55
C GLU A 231 21.93 -15.55 -6.55
N GLY A 232 20.70 -15.60 -6.05
CA GLY A 232 19.52 -15.78 -6.89
C GLY A 232 18.36 -14.88 -6.47
N TYR A 233 17.46 -14.66 -7.43
CA TYR A 233 16.28 -13.81 -7.29
C TYR A 233 15.00 -14.54 -7.68
N ALA A 234 15.07 -15.81 -8.09
CA ALA A 234 13.93 -16.55 -8.62
C ALA A 234 13.65 -17.76 -7.75
N ILE A 235 12.73 -17.59 -6.80
CA ILE A 235 12.16 -18.66 -5.98
C ILE A 235 10.64 -18.51 -6.00
N ASP A 236 9.95 -19.64 -6.06
CA ASP A 236 8.50 -19.78 -6.01
C ASP A 236 8.14 -21.17 -5.45
N TRP A 237 6.90 -21.36 -5.02
CA TRP A 237 6.39 -22.60 -4.44
C TRP A 237 5.68 -23.50 -5.45
#